data_AF-A0A2W6BXN6-F1
#
_entry.id   AF-A0A2W6BXN6-F1
#
_cell.length_a   1.000
_cell.length_b   1.000
_cell.length_c   1.000
_cell.angle_alpha   90.00
_cell.angle_beta   90.00
_cell.angle_gamma   90.00
#
_symmetry.space_group_name_H-M   'P 1'
#
loop_
_entity.id
_entity.type
_entity.pdbx_description
1 polymer ?
#
loop_
_entity_poly.entity_id
_entity_poly.type
_entity_poly.pdbx_seq_one_letter_code
_entity_poly.pdbx_strand_id
1 'polypeptide(L)'
;MRRYLRGWAMSSRRGAHMLDHDKVKKAKRLRRLERRILVSHVSRWPPLNIKDLAEEYGMSVPTIRRDLDELGGDGHIPLWVEENLIYVDKDWKVPVLPIILNLSEATALFLAARLLVRYSDEPNPAIISALDELADALPPNIASHVRRTSEFHVGAPDPAFAYIFEAIAHGWA
;
A
#
# COMPACT_ATOMS: atom_id res chain seq x y z
N MET A 1 -9.74 -32.36 35.43
CA MET A 1 -11.11 -32.08 34.96
C MET A 1 -11.02 -31.52 33.53
N ARG A 2 -11.10 -32.38 32.50
CA ARG A 2 -11.10 -31.98 31.07
C ARG A 2 -12.47 -32.34 30.51
N ARG A 3 -13.22 -31.36 30.01
CA ARG A 3 -14.49 -31.60 29.31
C ARG A 3 -14.26 -31.48 27.81
N TYR A 4 -14.24 -32.63 27.15
CA TYR A 4 -14.45 -32.75 25.72
C TYR A 4 -15.93 -32.49 25.44
N LEU A 5 -16.23 -31.52 24.57
CA LEU A 5 -17.54 -31.43 23.93
C LEU A 5 -17.47 -32.16 22.59
N ARG A 6 -18.04 -33.37 22.58
CA ARG A 6 -18.54 -34.02 21.35
C ARG A 6 -19.76 -33.25 20.86
N GLY A 7 -19.90 -33.12 19.55
CA GLY A 7 -21.17 -32.72 18.94
C GLY A 7 -21.02 -31.86 17.69
N TRP A 8 -20.32 -32.32 16.66
CA TRP A 8 -20.50 -31.77 15.32
C TRP A 8 -21.58 -32.57 14.60
N ALA A 9 -22.82 -32.11 14.74
CA ALA A 9 -23.90 -32.48 13.84
C ALA A 9 -23.75 -31.67 12.54
N MET A 10 -23.93 -32.36 11.41
CA MET A 10 -23.89 -31.90 10.02
C MET A 10 -24.22 -30.41 9.84
N SER A 11 -23.22 -29.60 9.47
CA SER A 11 -23.47 -28.28 8.90
C SER A 11 -23.71 -28.42 7.39
N SER A 12 -24.91 -28.01 6.99
CA SER A 12 -25.37 -27.87 5.61
C SER A 12 -24.36 -27.12 4.73
N ARG A 13 -24.13 -27.61 3.50
CA ARG A 13 -23.29 -26.96 2.46
C ARG A 13 -23.64 -25.47 2.22
N ARG A 14 -24.84 -25.01 2.61
CA ARG A 14 -25.24 -23.58 2.54
C ARG A 14 -24.54 -22.68 3.57
N GLY A 15 -24.16 -23.20 4.74
CA GLY A 15 -23.48 -22.42 5.79
C GLY A 15 -22.02 -22.06 5.43
N ALA A 16 -21.33 -22.97 4.73
CA ALA A 16 -19.95 -22.75 4.29
C ALA A 16 -19.85 -21.63 3.23
N HIS A 17 -20.80 -21.56 2.29
CA HIS A 17 -20.84 -20.55 1.23
C HIS A 17 -21.18 -19.14 1.76
N MET A 18 -21.94 -19.04 2.86
CA MET A 18 -22.30 -17.77 3.49
C MET A 18 -21.13 -17.20 4.32
N LEU A 19 -20.39 -18.07 5.02
CA LEU A 19 -19.18 -17.70 5.76
C LEU A 19 -18.05 -17.20 4.85
N ASP A 20 -17.99 -17.67 3.60
CA ASP A 20 -17.02 -17.19 2.60
C ASP A 20 -17.34 -15.77 2.11
N HIS A 21 -18.62 -15.48 1.87
CA HIS A 21 -19.06 -14.18 1.38
C HIS A 21 -18.83 -13.04 2.40
N ASP A 22 -19.03 -13.29 3.69
CA ASP A 22 -18.78 -12.29 4.74
C ASP A 22 -17.28 -12.03 4.94
N LYS A 23 -16.43 -13.05 4.78
CA LYS A 23 -14.98 -12.90 4.77
C LYS A 23 -14.51 -12.07 3.58
N VAL A 24 -15.04 -12.32 2.38
CA VAL A 24 -14.72 -11.52 1.17
C VAL A 24 -15.13 -10.06 1.34
N LYS A 25 -16.32 -9.79 1.89
CA LYS A 25 -16.77 -8.43 2.20
C LYS A 25 -15.85 -7.72 3.18
N LYS A 26 -15.47 -8.40 4.27
CA LYS A 26 -14.52 -7.88 5.26
C LYS A 26 -13.18 -7.56 4.62
N ALA A 27 -12.60 -8.49 3.86
CA ALA A 27 -11.33 -8.30 3.18
C ALA A 27 -11.37 -7.10 2.20
N LYS A 28 -12.47 -6.95 1.44
CA LYS A 28 -12.67 -5.79 0.55
C LYS A 28 -12.72 -4.48 1.33
N ARG A 29 -13.36 -4.47 2.51
CA ARG A 29 -13.45 -3.30 3.39
C ARG A 29 -12.09 -2.94 3.97
N LEU A 30 -11.34 -3.90 4.52
CA LEU A 30 -9.99 -3.70 5.05
C LEU A 30 -9.06 -3.10 3.99
N ARG A 31 -9.07 -3.64 2.76
CA ARG A 31 -8.29 -3.08 1.64
C ARG A 31 -8.68 -1.65 1.26
N ARG A 32 -9.95 -1.27 1.42
CA ARG A 32 -10.39 0.12 1.16
C ARG A 32 -9.91 1.05 2.26
N LEU A 33 -10.04 0.64 3.52
CA LEU A 33 -9.58 1.39 4.69
C LEU A 33 -8.06 1.59 4.65
N GLU A 34 -7.31 0.53 4.37
CA GLU A 34 -5.86 0.56 4.12
C GLU A 34 -5.51 1.62 3.06
N ARG A 35 -6.11 1.55 1.86
CA ARG A 35 -5.87 2.56 0.81
C ARG A 35 -6.19 3.98 1.26
N ARG A 36 -7.27 4.17 2.02
CA ARG A 36 -7.69 5.50 2.50
C ARG A 36 -6.68 6.09 3.49
N ILE A 37 -6.13 5.26 4.38
CA ILE A 37 -5.07 5.62 5.33
C ILE A 37 -3.78 5.97 4.58
N LEU A 38 -3.40 5.14 3.61
CA LEU A 38 -2.21 5.35 2.79
C LEU A 38 -2.23 6.69 2.03
N VAL A 39 -3.33 6.99 1.34
CA VAL A 39 -3.48 8.26 0.62
C VAL A 39 -3.36 9.45 1.59
N SER A 40 -4.00 9.36 2.76
CA SER A 40 -3.92 10.43 3.76
C SER A 40 -2.51 10.65 4.29
N HIS A 41 -1.76 9.56 4.50
CA HIS A 41 -0.39 9.59 4.99
C HIS A 41 0.58 10.19 3.96
N VAL A 42 0.51 9.72 2.71
CA VAL A 42 1.37 10.19 1.61
C VAL A 42 1.14 11.68 1.32
N SER A 43 -0.13 12.12 1.30
CA SER A 43 -0.49 13.53 1.07
C SER A 43 -0.28 14.45 2.29
N ARG A 44 0.30 13.97 3.39
CA ARG A 44 0.50 14.73 4.64
C ARG A 44 -0.75 15.50 5.10
N TRP A 45 -1.93 14.95 4.82
CA TRP A 45 -3.21 15.55 5.21
C TRP A 45 -3.40 15.40 6.74
N PRO A 46 -4.25 16.18 7.44
CA PRO A 46 -4.38 16.04 8.88
C PRO A 46 -4.85 14.61 9.21
N PRO A 47 -4.49 14.10 10.40
CA PRO A 47 -4.79 12.73 10.79
C PRO A 47 -6.29 12.45 10.65
N LEU A 48 -6.63 11.28 10.11
CA LEU A 48 -8.00 10.90 9.84
C LEU A 48 -8.78 10.70 11.13
N ASN A 49 -10.01 11.21 11.19
CA ASN A 49 -10.90 10.93 12.31
C ASN A 49 -11.67 9.62 12.09
N ILE A 50 -11.74 8.78 13.12
CA ILE A 50 -12.50 7.52 13.09
C ILE A 50 -13.99 7.75 12.86
N LYS A 51 -14.55 8.86 13.37
CA LYS A 51 -15.97 9.18 13.19
C LYS A 51 -16.27 9.51 11.73
N ASP A 52 -15.41 10.30 11.10
CA ASP A 52 -15.54 10.66 9.68
C ASP A 52 -15.42 9.41 8.81
N LEU A 53 -14.51 8.49 9.14
CA LEU A 53 -14.41 7.21 8.44
C LEU A 53 -15.63 6.30 8.67
N ALA A 54 -16.19 6.31 9.88
CA ALA A 54 -17.41 5.56 10.17
C ALA A 54 -18.58 6.08 9.32
N GLU A 55 -18.71 7.39 9.18
CA GLU A 55 -19.69 8.03 8.30
C GLU A 55 -19.42 7.73 6.81
N GLU A 56 -18.19 7.94 6.33
CA GLU A 56 -17.76 7.70 4.94
C GLU A 56 -18.06 6.26 4.49
N TYR A 57 -17.85 5.29 5.38
CA TYR A 57 -18.04 3.87 5.09
C TYR A 57 -19.42 3.34 5.48
N GLY A 58 -20.28 4.15 6.10
CA GLY A 58 -21.59 3.72 6.61
C GLY A 58 -21.50 2.63 7.68
N MET A 59 -20.48 2.70 8.54
CA MET A 59 -20.15 1.71 9.57
C MET A 59 -20.26 2.31 10.97
N SER A 60 -20.30 1.46 11.99
CA SER A 60 -20.20 1.92 13.37
C SER A 60 -18.74 2.19 13.77
N VAL A 61 -18.51 3.17 14.64
CA VAL A 61 -17.18 3.49 15.20
C VAL A 61 -16.47 2.24 15.79
N PRO A 62 -17.14 1.34 16.55
CA PRO A 62 -16.51 0.11 17.02
C PRO A 62 -16.07 -0.85 15.91
N THR A 63 -16.77 -0.84 14.77
CA THR A 63 -16.39 -1.68 13.61
C THR A 63 -15.12 -1.14 12.96
N ILE A 64 -15.05 0.17 12.72
CA ILE A 64 -13.85 0.82 12.19
C ILE A 64 -12.67 0.62 13.14
N ARG A 65 -12.85 0.81 14.45
CA ARG A 65 -11.77 0.60 15.43
C ARG A 65 -11.23 -0.84 15.40
N ARG A 66 -12.11 -1.84 15.36
CA ARG A 66 -11.70 -3.25 15.24
C ARG A 66 -10.95 -3.52 13.93
N ASP A 67 -11.41 -2.93 12.83
CA ASP A 67 -10.72 -3.06 11.54
C ASP A 67 -9.34 -2.37 11.56
N LEU A 68 -9.21 -1.23 12.25
CA LEU A 68 -7.93 -0.55 12.46
C LEU A 68 -6.99 -1.37 13.34
N ASP A 69 -7.49 -2.00 14.40
CA ASP A 69 -6.70 -2.90 15.25
C ASP A 69 -6.17 -4.10 14.44
N GLU A 70 -6.96 -4.61 13.48
CA GLU A 70 -6.55 -5.68 12.57
C GLU A 70 -5.53 -5.21 11.53
N LEU A 71 -5.65 -3.98 11.02
CA LEU A 71 -4.65 -3.38 10.13
C LEU A 71 -3.35 -3.03 10.87
N GLY A 72 -3.46 -2.59 12.13
CA GLY A 72 -2.32 -2.27 13.00
C GLY A 72 -1.63 -3.49 13.59
N GLY A 73 -2.30 -4.64 13.60
CA GLY A 73 -1.87 -5.89 14.23
C GLY A 73 -0.66 -6.54 13.56
N ASP A 74 -0.87 -7.52 12.68
CA ASP A 74 0.15 -8.41 12.10
C ASP A 74 1.16 -7.71 11.15
N GLY A 75 1.45 -6.42 11.36
CA GLY A 75 2.47 -5.66 10.63
C GLY A 75 2.02 -5.14 9.27
N HIS A 76 0.71 -5.06 9.01
CA HIS A 76 0.20 -4.52 7.75
C HIS A 76 0.43 -3.00 7.65
N ILE A 77 0.14 -2.26 8.73
CA ILE A 77 0.29 -0.81 8.79
C ILE A 77 0.76 -0.40 10.20
N PRO A 78 1.90 0.29 10.37
CA PRO A 78 2.32 0.83 11.66
C PRO A 78 1.50 2.09 11.99
N LEU A 79 0.25 1.88 12.41
CA LEU A 79 -0.68 2.92 12.83
C LEU A 79 -0.99 2.86 14.32
N TRP A 80 -1.42 3.97 14.88
CA TRP A 80 -2.04 4.04 16.19
C TRP A 80 -3.21 5.03 16.20
N VAL A 81 -4.05 4.91 17.22
CA VAL A 81 -5.21 5.78 17.41
C VAL A 81 -5.06 6.55 18.71
N GLU A 82 -5.15 7.86 18.63
CA GLU A 82 -5.15 8.77 19.78
C GLU A 82 -6.32 9.75 19.64
N GLU A 83 -7.16 9.87 20.66
CA GLU A 83 -8.33 10.78 20.68
C GLU A 83 -9.30 10.66 19.47
N ASN A 84 -9.40 9.47 18.85
CA ASN A 84 -10.12 9.18 17.60
C ASN A 84 -9.45 9.66 16.32
N LEU A 85 -8.24 10.18 16.41
CA LEU A 85 -7.38 10.49 15.27
C LEU A 85 -6.48 9.29 14.98
N ILE A 86 -6.31 8.98 13.71
CA ILE A 86 -5.47 7.89 13.21
C ILE A 86 -4.14 8.50 12.79
N TYR A 87 -3.07 8.00 13.40
CA TYR A 87 -1.71 8.35 13.10
C TYR A 87 -1.00 7.15 12.49
N VAL A 88 -0.04 7.44 11.61
CA VAL A 88 0.78 6.45 10.93
C VAL A 88 2.22 6.86 11.15
N ASP A 89 3.10 5.89 11.37
CA ASP A 89 4.52 6.16 11.55
C ASP A 89 5.06 6.93 10.34
N LYS A 90 5.65 8.09 10.61
CA LYS A 90 6.21 9.01 9.60
C LYS A 90 7.32 8.38 8.77
N ASP A 91 8.02 7.40 9.34
CA ASP A 91 9.16 6.73 8.71
C ASP A 91 8.72 5.42 8.03
N TRP A 92 7.42 5.14 8.03
CA TRP A 92 6.89 3.96 7.35
C TRP A 92 6.99 4.11 5.83
N LYS A 93 7.80 3.23 5.24
CA LYS A 93 7.82 3.06 3.79
C LYS A 93 6.51 2.42 3.36
N VAL A 94 5.64 3.22 2.77
CA VAL A 94 4.36 2.77 2.22
C VAL A 94 4.62 1.69 1.17
N PRO A 95 4.18 0.44 1.39
CA PRO A 95 4.10 -0.50 0.29
C PRO A 95 2.99 0.00 -0.62
N VAL A 96 3.34 0.62 -1.75
CA VAL A 96 2.32 0.97 -2.76
C VAL A 96 1.67 -0.36 -3.18
N LEU A 97 0.40 -0.53 -2.80
CA LEU A 97 -0.40 -1.76 -2.93
C LEU A 97 -0.17 -2.46 -4.29
N PRO A 98 -0.37 -3.79 -4.38
CA PRO A 98 -0.18 -4.51 -5.63
C PRO A 98 -1.01 -3.90 -6.76
N ILE A 99 -0.33 -3.28 -7.71
CA ILE A 99 -0.93 -2.75 -8.92
C ILE A 99 -1.11 -3.93 -9.86
N ILE A 100 -2.35 -4.21 -10.25
CA ILE A 100 -2.64 -5.25 -11.26
C ILE A 100 -2.51 -4.57 -12.61
N LEU A 101 -1.45 -4.93 -13.35
CA LEU A 101 -1.17 -4.40 -14.67
C LEU A 101 -1.37 -5.50 -15.71
N ASN A 102 -2.06 -5.18 -16.80
CA ASN A 102 -1.96 -5.98 -18.01
C ASN A 102 -0.63 -5.70 -18.74
N LEU A 103 -0.30 -6.51 -19.75
CA LEU A 103 0.97 -6.40 -20.48
C LEU A 103 1.20 -5.01 -21.10
N SER A 104 0.15 -4.40 -21.67
CA SER A 104 0.23 -3.07 -22.28
C SER A 104 0.49 -1.99 -21.23
N GLU A 105 -0.18 -2.07 -20.08
CA GLU A 105 0.02 -1.14 -18.95
C GLU A 105 1.43 -1.27 -18.36
N ALA A 106 1.91 -2.50 -18.18
CA ALA A 106 3.28 -2.77 -17.75
C ALA A 106 4.33 -2.25 -18.75
N THR A 107 4.07 -2.41 -20.04
CA THR A 107 4.93 -1.88 -21.11
C THR A 107 4.94 -0.36 -21.14
N ALA A 108 3.77 0.27 -20.96
CA ALA A 108 3.67 1.73 -20.89
C ALA A 108 4.44 2.30 -19.69
N LEU A 109 4.32 1.68 -18.52
CA LEU A 109 5.10 2.07 -17.34
C LEU A 109 6.61 1.87 -17.55
N PHE A 110 7.03 0.77 -18.17
CA PHE A 110 8.43 0.58 -18.54
C PHE A 110 8.96 1.68 -19.49
N LEU A 111 8.18 2.06 -20.50
CA LEU A 111 8.56 3.14 -21.42
C LEU A 111 8.62 4.49 -20.71
N ALA A 112 7.68 4.78 -19.82
CA ALA A 112 7.69 5.98 -18.99
C ALA A 112 8.94 6.04 -18.09
N ALA A 113 9.27 4.92 -17.43
CA ALA A 113 10.51 4.75 -16.67
C ALA A 113 11.76 5.01 -17.53
N ARG A 114 11.80 4.47 -18.76
CA ARG A 114 12.92 4.69 -19.68
C ARG A 114 13.04 6.15 -20.13
N LEU A 115 11.92 6.84 -20.35
CA LEU A 115 11.93 8.27 -20.65
C LEU A 115 12.40 9.07 -19.45
N LEU A 116 11.91 8.77 -18.25
CA LEU A 116 12.34 9.39 -17.01
C LEU A 116 13.86 9.28 -16.83
N VAL A 117 14.42 8.09 -17.05
CA VAL A 117 15.87 7.86 -16.97
C VAL A 117 16.62 8.64 -18.04
N ARG A 118 16.11 8.68 -19.28
CA ARG A 118 16.79 9.36 -20.38
C ARG A 118 16.81 10.89 -20.21
N TYR A 119 15.77 11.44 -19.60
CA TYR A 119 15.60 12.89 -19.42
C TYR A 119 15.91 13.37 -17.99
N SER A 120 16.36 12.48 -17.09
CA SER A 120 16.92 12.89 -15.81
C SER A 120 18.36 13.33 -16.06
N ASP A 121 18.60 14.64 -16.00
CA ASP A 121 19.93 15.20 -16.24
C ASP A 121 20.95 14.82 -15.14
N GLU A 122 20.47 14.40 -13.96
CA GLU A 122 21.29 14.01 -12.80
C GLU A 122 20.89 12.62 -12.25
N PRO A 123 21.86 11.78 -11.80
CA PRO A 123 21.58 10.57 -11.05
C PRO A 123 20.76 10.83 -9.79
N ASN A 124 19.55 10.27 -9.74
CA ASN A 124 18.65 10.42 -8.62
C ASN A 124 18.43 9.06 -7.92
N PRO A 125 18.84 8.88 -6.65
CA PRO A 125 18.65 7.65 -5.90
C PRO A 125 17.18 7.24 -5.77
N ALA A 126 16.26 8.21 -5.70
CA ALA A 126 14.83 7.94 -5.62
C ALA A 126 14.30 7.30 -6.93
N ILE A 127 14.82 7.75 -8.09
CA ILE A 127 14.46 7.16 -9.39
C ILE A 127 15.01 5.74 -9.49
N ILE A 128 16.28 5.51 -9.11
CA ILE A 128 16.89 4.18 -9.14
C ILE A 128 16.12 3.21 -8.23
N SER A 129 15.86 3.61 -6.98
CA SER A 129 15.10 2.79 -6.02
C SER A 129 13.69 2.46 -6.52
N ALA A 130 12.98 3.44 -7.09
CA ALA A 130 11.63 3.23 -7.64
C ALA A 130 11.63 2.26 -8.83
N LEU A 131 12.68 2.28 -9.67
CA LEU A 131 12.82 1.35 -10.79
C LEU A 131 13.12 -0.08 -10.33
N ASP A 132 13.93 -0.24 -9.28
CA ASP A 132 14.19 -1.56 -8.70
C ASP A 132 12.93 -2.15 -8.05
N GLU A 133 12.17 -1.34 -7.30
CA GLU A 133 10.87 -1.75 -6.75
C GLU A 133 9.86 -2.10 -7.85
N LEU A 134 9.83 -1.33 -8.95
CA LEU A 134 8.99 -1.63 -10.10
C LEU A 134 9.41 -2.94 -10.78
N ALA A 135 10.71 -3.20 -10.90
CA ALA A 135 11.23 -4.43 -11.49
C ALA A 135 10.83 -5.67 -10.66
N ASP A 136 10.80 -5.56 -9.32
CA ASP A 136 10.34 -6.63 -8.43
C ASP A 136 8.85 -6.98 -8.62
N ALA A 137 8.04 -6.02 -9.07
CA ALA A 137 6.61 -6.20 -9.29
C ALA A 137 6.25 -6.77 -10.68
N LEU A 138 7.21 -6.91 -11.60
CA LEU A 138 6.96 -7.24 -13.01
C LEU A 138 7.37 -8.68 -13.40
N PRO A 139 6.76 -9.26 -14.45
CA PRO A 139 7.21 -10.53 -15.00
C PRO A 139 8.70 -10.52 -15.39
N PRO A 140 9.43 -11.65 -15.27
CA PRO A 140 10.90 -11.69 -15.38
C PRO A 140 11.48 -11.08 -16.67
N ASN A 141 10.78 -11.25 -17.79
CA ASN A 141 11.20 -10.69 -19.08
C ASN A 141 11.19 -9.15 -19.06
N ILE A 142 10.18 -8.52 -18.47
CA ILE A 142 10.08 -7.06 -18.38
C ILE A 142 11.00 -6.52 -17.27
N ALA A 143 11.04 -7.21 -16.13
CA ALA A 143 11.88 -6.85 -14.99
C ALA A 143 13.36 -6.72 -15.38
N SER A 144 13.88 -7.64 -16.20
CA SER A 144 15.27 -7.60 -16.68
C SER A 144 15.61 -6.33 -17.48
N HIS A 145 14.65 -5.80 -18.24
CA HIS A 145 14.81 -4.57 -19.01
C HIS A 145 14.75 -3.33 -18.12
N VAL A 146 13.89 -3.34 -17.09
CA VAL A 146 13.79 -2.24 -16.11
C VAL A 146 15.09 -2.11 -15.31
N ARG A 147 15.64 -3.22 -14.79
CA ARG A 147 16.92 -3.21 -14.05
C ARG A 147 18.09 -2.73 -14.88
N ARG A 148 18.20 -3.18 -16.12
CA ARG A 148 19.24 -2.65 -17.02
C ARG A 148 19.09 -1.14 -17.25
N THR A 149 17.87 -0.60 -17.14
CA THR A 149 17.62 0.83 -17.31
C THR A 149 18.10 1.63 -16.09
N SER A 150 17.98 1.10 -14.86
CA SER A 150 18.52 1.74 -13.66
C SER A 150 20.06 1.74 -13.63
N GLU A 151 20.70 0.70 -14.20
CA GLU A 151 22.17 0.60 -14.33
C GLU A 151 22.83 1.71 -15.17
N PHE A 152 22.09 2.42 -16.04
CA PHE A 152 22.66 3.48 -16.87
C PHE A 152 22.97 4.78 -16.11
N HIS A 153 22.48 4.95 -14.87
CA HIS A 153 22.85 6.08 -14.01
C HIS A 153 24.10 5.75 -13.19
N VAL A 154 25.26 5.77 -13.85
CA VAL A 154 26.56 5.60 -13.18
C VAL A 154 27.12 6.99 -12.83
N GLY A 155 27.02 7.38 -11.56
CA GLY A 155 27.57 8.63 -11.03
C GLY A 155 27.19 8.83 -9.56
N ALA A 156 28.00 9.60 -8.82
CA ALA A 156 27.61 9.99 -7.46
C ALA A 156 26.46 11.00 -7.55
N PRO A 157 25.33 10.78 -6.88
CA PRO A 157 24.19 11.68 -6.96
C PRO A 157 24.53 13.03 -6.31
N ASP A 158 24.18 14.15 -6.96
CA ASP A 158 24.21 15.46 -6.33
C ASP A 158 23.23 15.50 -5.12
N PRO A 159 23.73 15.67 -3.88
CA PRO A 159 22.87 15.74 -2.69
C PRO A 159 21.86 16.88 -2.73
N ALA A 160 22.19 18.01 -3.39
CA ALA A 160 21.31 19.15 -3.49
C ALA A 160 20.11 18.85 -4.41
N PHE A 161 20.37 18.24 -5.56
CA PHE A 161 19.31 17.79 -6.48
C PHE A 161 18.37 16.79 -5.81
N ALA A 162 18.90 15.77 -5.12
CA ALA A 162 18.09 14.76 -4.44
C ALA A 162 17.17 15.38 -3.37
N TYR A 163 17.70 16.31 -2.57
CA TYR A 163 16.93 17.03 -1.55
C TYR A 163 15.81 17.91 -2.17
N ILE A 164 16.11 18.64 -3.26
CA ILE A 164 15.12 19.47 -3.95
C ILE A 164 14.01 18.59 -4.56
N PHE A 165 14.38 17.48 -5.17
CA PHE A 165 13.42 16.53 -5.73
C PHE A 165 12.49 15.97 -4.65
N GLU A 166 13.03 15.57 -3.50
CA GLU A 166 12.25 15.11 -2.34
C GLU A 166 11.30 16.20 -1.83
N ALA A 167 11.79 17.45 -1.70
CA ALA A 167 10.97 18.58 -1.28
C ALA A 167 9.82 18.87 -2.27
N ILE A 168 10.07 18.83 -3.58
CA ILE A 168 9.04 19.00 -4.62
C ILE A 168 8.05 17.84 -4.57
N ALA A 169 8.51 16.59 -4.47
CA ALA A 169 7.66 15.41 -4.38
C ALA A 169 6.72 15.49 -3.17
N HIS A 170 7.22 15.93 -2.01
CA HIS A 170 6.41 16.17 -0.82
C HIS A 170 5.49 17.39 -0.92
N GLY A 171 5.88 18.44 -1.65
CA GLY A 171 5.05 19.63 -1.84
C GLY A 171 3.93 19.45 -2.87
N TRP A 172 4.03 18.44 -3.74
CA TRP A 172 3.01 18.13 -4.75
C TRP A 172 1.97 17.12 -4.25
N ALA A 173 2.33 16.21 -3.35
CA ALA A 173 1.42 15.24 -2.74
C ALA A 173 0.43 15.88 -1.77
#